data_AF-G8GMS1-F1
#
_entry.id   AF-G8GMS1-F1
#
_cell.length_a   1.000
_cell.length_b   1.000
_cell.length_c   1.000
_cell.angle_alpha   90.00
_cell.angle_beta   90.00
_cell.angle_gamma   90.00
#
_symmetry.space_group_name_H-M   'P 1'
#
loop_
_entity.id
_entity.type
_entity.pdbx_description
1 polymer ?
#
loop_
_entity_poly.entity_id
_entity_poly.type
_entity_poly.pdbx_seq_one_letter_code
_entity_poly.pdbx_strand_id
1 'polypeptide(L)'
;TQRLNYYRQAIQTLLDRGLAYRCYCTPEELEKMREEQKARNLAPRYDNRHRYLTPEQQAEFEQGGRKAVIRFIIDDDREIIWQDLIREKVIWKGSDLGGDMVIARTSENAEE
;
A
#
# COMPACT_ATOMS: atom_id res chain seq x y z
N THR A 1 8.72 -4.09 -21.28
CA THR A 1 7.37 -3.49 -21.15
C THR A 1 6.22 -4.35 -21.70
N GLN A 2 6.48 -5.52 -22.32
CA GLN A 2 5.46 -6.31 -23.04
C GLN A 2 4.32 -6.92 -22.18
N ARG A 3 4.41 -6.88 -20.84
CA ARG A 3 3.42 -7.48 -19.92
C ARG A 3 2.64 -6.46 -19.09
N LEU A 4 2.78 -5.16 -19.37
CA LEU A 4 2.16 -4.09 -18.57
C LEU A 4 0.63 -4.25 -18.45
N ASN A 5 -0.02 -4.73 -19.51
CA ASN A 5 -1.47 -4.95 -19.49
C ASN A 5 -1.90 -5.98 -18.44
N TYR A 6 -1.14 -7.05 -18.22
CA TYR A 6 -1.46 -8.04 -17.19
C TYR A 6 -1.37 -7.44 -15.78
N TYR A 7 -0.38 -6.59 -15.53
CA TYR A 7 -0.23 -5.92 -14.23
C TYR A 7 -1.37 -4.93 -13.98
N ARG A 8 -1.72 -4.12 -14.99
CA ARG A 8 -2.87 -3.20 -14.91
C ARG A 8 -4.18 -3.94 -14.62
N GLN A 9 -4.43 -5.06 -15.31
CA GLN A 9 -5.62 -5.89 -15.09
C GLN A 9 -5.66 -6.50 -13.68
N ALA A 10 -4.53 -7.01 -13.18
CA ALA A 10 -4.45 -7.56 -11.84
C ALA A 10 -4.71 -6.48 -10.77
N ILE A 11 -4.11 -5.30 -10.93
CA ILE A 11 -4.33 -4.16 -10.04
C ILE A 11 -5.80 -3.71 -10.06
N GLN A 12 -6.40 -3.59 -11.25
CA GLN A 12 -7.81 -3.22 -11.38
C GLN A 12 -8.72 -4.24 -10.69
N THR A 13 -8.44 -5.53 -10.85
CA THR A 13 -9.19 -6.60 -10.16
C THR A 13 -9.15 -6.46 -8.65
N LEU A 14 -8.01 -6.03 -8.08
CA LEU A 14 -7.88 -5.82 -6.64
C LEU A 14 -8.66 -4.58 -6.17
N LEU A 15 -8.62 -3.49 -6.95
CA LEU A 15 -9.41 -2.29 -6.67
C LEU A 15 -10.92 -2.59 -6.71
N ASP A 16 -11.39 -3.28 -7.75
CA ASP A 16 -12.81 -3.60 -7.93
C ASP A 16 -13.34 -4.49 -6.79
N ARG A 17 -12.48 -5.34 -6.22
CA ARG A 17 -12.81 -6.20 -5.08
C ARG A 17 -12.63 -5.53 -3.71
N GLY A 18 -12.18 -4.27 -3.67
CA GLY A 18 -11.87 -3.58 -2.41
C GLY A 18 -10.67 -4.18 -1.66
N LEU A 19 -9.79 -4.92 -2.34
CA LEU A 19 -8.56 -5.50 -1.78
C LEU A 19 -7.34 -4.58 -1.95
N ALA A 20 -7.52 -3.50 -2.71
CA ALA A 20 -6.56 -2.43 -2.86
C ALA A 20 -7.28 -1.08 -2.85
N TYR A 21 -6.55 0.00 -2.56
CA TYR A 21 -7.10 1.35 -2.51
C TYR A 21 -6.07 2.39 -2.97
N ARG A 22 -6.57 3.59 -3.27
CA ARG A 22 -5.76 4.77 -3.64
C ARG A 22 -5.26 5.47 -2.38
N CYS A 23 -3.95 5.66 -2.30
CA CYS A 23 -3.29 6.37 -1.21
C CYS A 23 -2.66 7.65 -1.75
N TYR A 24 -3.05 8.79 -1.16
CA TYR A 24 -2.59 10.14 -1.52
C TYR A 24 -1.53 10.69 -0.55
N CYS A 25 -0.86 9.83 0.21
CA CYS A 25 0.20 10.28 1.14
C CYS A 25 1.38 10.82 0.37
N THR A 26 1.84 12.02 0.74
CA THR A 26 3.06 12.58 0.16
C THR A 26 4.31 11.95 0.78
N PRO A 27 5.48 12.02 0.11
CA PRO A 27 6.75 11.59 0.70
C PRO A 27 7.04 12.23 2.06
N GLU A 28 6.71 13.52 2.23
CA GLU A 28 6.91 14.29 3.46
C GLU A 28 6.01 13.77 4.59
N GLU A 29 4.75 13.46 4.29
CA GLU A 29 3.81 12.86 5.26
C GLU A 29 4.27 11.47 5.70
N LEU A 30 4.83 10.67 4.79
CA LEU A 30 5.41 9.37 5.09
C LEU A 30 6.68 9.50 5.94
N GLU A 31 7.54 10.47 5.65
CA GLU A 31 8.76 10.68 6.43
C GLU A 31 8.44 11.14 7.85
N LYS A 32 7.54 12.12 7.99
CA LYS A 32 7.03 12.55 9.29
C LYS A 32 6.48 11.38 10.11
N MET A 33 5.72 10.48 9.47
CA MET A 33 5.18 9.29 10.12
C MET A 33 6.30 8.36 10.63
N ARG A 34 7.36 8.15 9.85
CA ARG A 34 8.53 7.36 10.28
C ARG A 34 9.25 8.02 11.44
N GLU A 35 9.46 9.33 11.39
CA GLU A 35 10.09 10.08 12.48
C GLU A 35 9.30 9.98 13.78
N GLU A 36 7.96 10.14 13.72
CA GLU A 36 7.07 10.00 14.87
C GLU A 36 7.09 8.58 15.46
N GLN A 37 7.09 7.54 14.61
CA GLN A 37 7.20 6.15 15.04
C GLN A 37 8.55 5.89 15.71
N LYS A 38 9.64 6.40 15.12
CA LYS A 38 10.98 6.28 15.68
C LYS A 38 11.09 6.99 17.04
N ALA A 39 10.55 8.19 17.18
CA ALA A 39 10.53 8.92 18.45
C ALA A 39 9.78 8.17 19.56
N ARG A 40 8.79 7.34 19.19
CA ARG A 40 8.00 6.50 20.10
C ARG A 40 8.53 5.07 20.25
N ASN A 41 9.68 4.73 19.65
CA ASN A 41 10.22 3.37 19.58
C ASN A 41 9.22 2.33 19.02
N LEU A 42 8.36 2.77 18.10
CA LEU A 42 7.43 1.90 17.39
C LEU A 42 8.09 1.34 16.13
N ALA A 43 7.67 0.14 15.72
CA ALA A 43 8.12 -0.45 14.47
C ALA A 43 7.70 0.44 13.28
N PRO A 44 8.59 0.67 12.30
CA PRO A 44 8.28 1.50 11.15
C PRO A 44 7.23 0.80 10.28
N ARG A 45 6.07 1.45 10.11
CA ARG A 45 4.98 0.92 9.28
C ARG A 45 4.14 2.03 8.67
N TYR A 46 3.51 1.75 7.54
CA TYR A 46 2.40 2.58 7.10
C TYR A 46 1.20 2.36 8.04
N ASP A 47 0.52 3.44 8.41
CA ASP A 47 -0.60 3.44 9.36
C ASP A 47 -1.96 3.14 8.70
N ASN A 48 -1.96 2.86 7.40
CA ASN A 48 -3.14 2.48 6.63
C ASN A 48 -4.25 3.56 6.58
N ARG A 49 -3.88 4.84 6.82
CA ARG A 49 -4.83 5.96 6.99
C ARG A 49 -5.79 6.21 5.81
N HIS A 50 -5.46 5.77 4.60
CA HIS A 50 -6.26 6.02 3.40
C HIS A 50 -7.15 4.85 2.96
N ARG A 51 -7.27 3.77 3.76
CA ARG A 51 -8.11 2.60 3.42
C ARG A 51 -9.57 2.95 3.11
N TYR A 52 -10.13 3.93 3.82
CA TYR A 52 -11.56 4.23 3.82
C TYR A 52 -11.88 5.66 3.40
N LEU A 53 -11.04 6.26 2.56
CA LEU A 53 -11.33 7.60 2.02
C LEU A 53 -12.65 7.58 1.24
N THR A 54 -13.52 8.53 1.57
CA THR A 54 -14.74 8.80 0.80
C THR A 54 -14.42 9.31 -0.60
N PRO A 55 -15.31 9.14 -1.59
CA PRO A 55 -15.13 9.72 -2.92
C PRO A 55 -14.85 11.22 -2.88
N GLU A 56 -15.48 11.95 -1.97
CA GLU A 56 -15.29 13.40 -1.79
C GLU A 56 -13.87 13.73 -1.32
N GLN A 57 -13.34 12.99 -0.34
CA GLN A 57 -11.96 13.17 0.12
C GLN A 57 -10.94 12.81 -0.96
N GLN A 58 -11.20 11.76 -1.74
CA GLN A 58 -10.34 11.41 -2.87
C GLN A 58 -10.31 12.54 -3.90
N ALA A 59 -11.47 13.09 -4.25
CA ALA A 59 -11.59 14.21 -5.17
C ALA A 59 -10.89 15.47 -4.66
N GLU A 60 -10.94 15.76 -3.36
CA GLU A 60 -10.23 16.90 -2.75
C GLU A 60 -8.71 16.77 -2.92
N PHE A 61 -8.15 15.58 -2.67
CA PHE A 61 -6.72 15.35 -2.89
C PHE A 61 -6.33 15.47 -4.37
N GLU A 62 -7.16 14.97 -5.27
CA GLU A 62 -6.93 15.06 -6.72
C GLU A 62 -7.00 16.51 -7.23
N GLN A 63 -7.96 17.31 -6.73
CA GLN A 63 -8.05 18.74 -7.02
C GLN A 63 -6.85 19.51 -6.48
N GLY A 64 -6.31 19.08 -5.35
CA GLY A 64 -5.03 19.56 -4.80
C GLY A 64 -3.79 19.12 -5.58
N GLY A 65 -3.95 18.41 -6.70
CA GLY A 65 -2.86 17.95 -7.56
C GLY A 65 -2.11 16.73 -7.03
N ARG A 66 -2.61 16.06 -5.97
CA ARG A 66 -1.95 14.87 -5.43
C ARG A 66 -2.16 13.69 -6.37
N LYS A 67 -1.07 12.95 -6.63
CA LYS A 67 -1.11 11.70 -7.39
C LYS A 67 -1.19 10.51 -6.43
N ALA A 68 -2.16 9.62 -6.62
CA ALA A 68 -2.30 8.43 -5.80
C ALA A 68 -1.36 7.30 -6.22
N VAL A 69 -0.79 6.62 -5.23
CA VAL A 69 -0.27 5.26 -5.37
C VAL A 69 -1.38 4.26 -5.05
N ILE A 70 -1.24 3.02 -5.52
CA ILE A 70 -2.18 1.95 -5.17
C ILE A 70 -1.53 1.06 -4.12
N ARG A 71 -2.23 0.84 -3.01
CA ARG A 71 -1.79 -0.03 -1.91
C ARG A 71 -2.67 -1.26 -1.81
N PHE A 72 -2.05 -2.41 -1.48
CA PHE A 72 -2.73 -3.66 -1.19
C PHE A 72 -3.03 -3.77 0.31
N ILE A 73 -4.25 -4.17 0.65
CA ILE A 73 -4.69 -4.28 2.05
C ILE A 73 -4.09 -5.53 2.68
N ILE A 74 -3.41 -5.35 3.81
CA ILE A 74 -2.90 -6.43 4.65
C ILE A 74 -3.68 -6.43 5.97
N ASP A 75 -4.26 -7.57 6.31
CA ASP A 75 -4.89 -7.78 7.61
C ASP A 75 -3.80 -7.95 8.69
N ASP A 76 -3.79 -7.08 9.69
CA ASP A 76 -2.75 -7.06 10.74
C ASP A 76 -2.79 -8.33 11.59
N ASP A 77 -3.97 -8.89 11.82
CA ASP A 77 -4.18 -10.06 12.68
C ASP A 77 -3.98 -11.39 11.93
N ARG A 78 -3.74 -11.32 10.62
CA ARG A 78 -3.57 -12.51 9.78
C ARG A 78 -2.23 -13.19 10.05
N GLU A 79 -2.29 -14.47 10.39
CA GLU A 79 -1.12 -15.35 10.32
C GLU A 79 -0.91 -15.87 8.89
N ILE A 80 0.30 -15.67 8.39
CA ILE A 80 0.77 -16.08 7.08
C ILE A 80 1.78 -17.21 7.31
N ILE A 81 1.40 -18.42 6.92
CA ILE A 81 2.15 -19.64 7.22
C ILE A 81 2.47 -20.35 5.91
N TRP A 82 3.73 -20.75 5.75
CA TRP A 82 4.14 -21.62 4.66
C TRP A 82 5.23 -22.60 5.09
N GLN A 83 5.34 -23.70 4.35
CA GLN A 83 6.42 -24.66 4.48
C GLN A 83 7.53 -24.27 3.48
N ASP A 84 8.57 -23.64 3.99
CA ASP A 84 9.80 -23.39 3.26
C ASP A 84 10.60 -24.68 3.07
N LEU A 85 11.27 -24.82 1.93
CA LEU A 85 12.02 -26.03 1.59
C LEU A 85 13.30 -26.21 2.42
N ILE A 86 13.81 -25.13 3.05
CA ILE A 86 15.04 -25.13 3.83
C ILE A 86 14.74 -24.86 5.31
N ARG A 87 13.93 -23.83 5.58
CA ARG A 87 13.60 -23.37 6.94
C ARG A 87 12.42 -24.11 7.57
N GLU A 88 11.84 -25.05 6.83
CA GLU A 88 10.61 -25.76 7.22
C GLU A 88 9.45 -24.78 7.49
N LYS A 89 8.79 -24.86 8.64
CA LYS A 89 7.62 -24.03 8.93
C LYS A 89 8.02 -22.57 9.21
N VAL A 90 7.55 -21.65 8.39
CA VAL A 90 7.72 -20.20 8.59
C VAL A 90 6.37 -19.55 8.86
N ILE A 91 6.33 -18.65 9.85
CA ILE A 91 5.13 -17.94 10.29
C ILE A 91 5.44 -16.44 10.35
N TRP A 92 4.57 -15.63 9.76
CA TRP A 92 4.58 -14.17 9.85
C TRP A 92 3.21 -13.66 10.28
N LYS A 93 3.15 -12.56 11.04
CA LYS A 93 1.91 -11.81 11.24
C LYS A 93 1.82 -10.68 10.22
N GLY A 94 0.61 -10.35 9.77
CA GLY A 94 0.40 -9.23 8.85
C GLY A 94 0.90 -7.90 9.40
N SER A 95 0.82 -7.70 10.72
CA SER A 95 1.39 -6.55 11.43
C SER A 95 2.89 -6.35 11.20
N ASP A 96 3.62 -7.44 10.91
CA ASP A 96 5.08 -7.45 10.77
C ASP A 96 5.52 -7.06 9.35
N LEU A 97 4.57 -6.93 8.40
CA LEU A 97 4.84 -6.62 6.99
C LEU A 97 4.95 -5.12 6.70
N GLY A 98 4.84 -4.26 7.71
CA GLY A 98 5.02 -2.81 7.55
C GLY A 98 3.77 -2.06 7.06
N GLY A 99 2.59 -2.68 7.20
CA GLY A 99 1.31 -2.12 6.76
C GLY A 99 1.04 -2.30 5.26
N ASP A 100 0.06 -1.58 4.74
CA ASP A 100 -0.41 -1.77 3.36
C ASP A 100 0.66 -1.41 2.32
N MET A 101 1.10 -2.42 1.57
CA MET A 101 2.21 -2.30 0.63
C MET A 101 1.81 -1.57 -0.65
N VAL A 102 2.71 -0.75 -1.21
CA VAL A 102 2.50 -0.13 -2.53
C VAL A 102 2.68 -1.19 -3.62
N ILE A 103 1.66 -1.35 -4.48
CA ILE A 103 1.67 -2.28 -5.62
C ILE A 103 1.69 -1.56 -6.98
N ALA A 104 1.35 -0.27 -7.02
CA ALA A 104 1.49 0.57 -8.20
C ALA A 104 1.97 1.97 -7.84
N ARG A 105 2.96 2.47 -8.58
CA ARG A 105 3.48 3.83 -8.44
C ARG A 105 2.68 4.80 -9.31
N THR A 106 2.75 6.08 -8.97
CA THR A 106 2.31 7.17 -9.84
C THR A 106 3.16 7.14 -11.11
N SER A 107 2.55 6.90 -12.27
CA SER A 107 3.27 7.02 -13.54
C SER A 107 3.59 8.50 -13.78
N GLU A 108 4.87 8.84 -13.78
CA GLU A 108 5.32 10.16 -14.27
C GLU A 108 5.33 10.22 -15.80
N ASN A 109 5.38 9.06 -16.49
CA ASN A 109 5.44 8.97 -17.95
C ASN A 109 4.24 8.16 -18.48
N ALA A 110 3.11 8.84 -18.70
CA ALA A 110 1.99 8.28 -19.46
C ALA A 110 2.07 8.60 -20.96
N GLU A 111 3.14 9.27 -21.40
CA GLU A 111 3.45 9.54 -22.81
C GLU A 111 4.78 8.86 -23.15
N GLU A 112 4.69 7.66 -23.72
CA GLU A 112 5.61 7.05 -24.71
C GLU A 112 5.05 5.70 -25.20
#